data_AF-N9AGW4-F1
#
_entry.id   AF-N9AGW4-F1
#
_cell.length_a   1.000
_cell.length_b   1.000
_cell.length_c   1.000
_cell.angle_alpha   90.00
_cell.angle_beta   90.00
_cell.angle_gamma   90.00
#
_symmetry.space_group_name_H-M   'P 1'
#
loop_
_entity.id
_entity.type
_entity.pdbx_description
1 polymer ?
#
loop_
_entity_poly.entity_id
_entity_poly.type
_entity_poly.pdbx_seq_one_letter_code
_entity_poly.pdbx_strand_id
1 'polypeptide(L)'
;MNKYVNYYNRKTLEEIDFKKPGKKALIYGFSAIALGVFGCLLAPLANLNIYSEGNLFLAVVIGLVIFGICFSSYLKLKRLNTAKISVLANVKEIESKLFVENSVLPETTLIGITKDNQLFVMGRNEDERYFTFIANHKYLHFSEAYLGQKQKEDLEQTLQGQKKFYVIKESL
;
A
#
# COMPACT_ATOMS: atom_id res chain seq x y z
N MET A 1 12.62 0.17 1.41
CA MET A 1 12.89 0.90 2.67
C MET A 1 11.53 1.18 3.28
N ASN A 2 11.39 1.30 4.60
CA ASN A 2 10.11 1.71 5.17
C ASN A 2 9.80 3.14 4.72
N LYS A 3 8.53 3.43 4.47
CA LYS A 3 8.08 4.75 4.01
C LYS A 3 7.24 5.38 5.11
N TYR A 4 7.75 6.41 5.77
CA TYR A 4 6.97 7.17 6.75
C TYR A 4 5.99 8.09 6.02
N VAL A 5 4.75 8.16 6.49
CA VAL A 5 3.64 8.85 5.82
C VAL A 5 3.24 10.10 6.60
N ASN A 6 3.20 10.03 7.94
CA ASN A 6 2.91 11.18 8.79
C ASN A 6 3.30 10.87 10.24
N TYR A 7 3.25 11.90 11.10
CA TYR A 7 3.17 11.72 12.54
C TYR A 7 1.90 10.96 12.93
N TYR A 8 1.97 10.22 14.02
CA TYR A 8 0.81 9.53 14.57
C TYR A 8 -0.16 10.54 15.17
N ASN A 9 -1.35 10.58 14.56
CA ASN A 9 -2.54 11.18 15.15
C ASN A 9 -3.74 10.37 14.64
N ARG A 10 -4.72 10.09 15.49
CA ARG A 10 -5.94 9.40 15.09
C ARG A 10 -6.60 10.03 13.86
N LYS A 11 -6.66 11.36 13.78
CA LYS A 11 -7.20 12.07 12.61
C LYS A 11 -6.39 11.77 11.34
N THR A 12 -5.07 11.81 11.43
CA THR A 12 -4.19 11.50 10.28
C THR A 12 -4.34 10.05 9.82
N LEU A 13 -4.56 9.10 10.74
CA LEU A 13 -4.82 7.70 10.40
C LEU A 13 -6.14 7.52 9.63
N GLU A 14 -7.17 8.27 10.01
CA GLU A 14 -8.46 8.30 9.30
C GLU A 14 -8.31 8.92 7.90
N GLU A 15 -7.55 10.03 7.80
CA GLU A 15 -7.29 10.80 6.58
C GLU A 15 -6.35 10.11 5.57
N ILE A 16 -5.58 9.09 5.98
CA ILE A 16 -4.78 8.30 5.04
C ILE A 16 -5.71 7.63 4.03
N ASP A 17 -5.72 8.17 2.81
CA ASP A 17 -6.47 7.62 1.69
C ASP A 17 -5.52 6.80 0.79
N PHE A 18 -5.69 5.49 0.83
CA PHE A 18 -5.10 4.60 -0.15
C PHE A 18 -5.98 4.65 -1.40
N LYS A 19 -5.80 5.70 -2.21
CA LYS A 19 -6.50 5.88 -3.48
C LYS A 19 -6.48 4.56 -4.23
N LYS A 20 -7.66 3.97 -4.45
CA LYS A 20 -7.78 2.76 -5.27
C LYS A 20 -7.23 3.12 -6.66
N PRO A 21 -6.42 2.26 -7.31
CA PRO A 21 -6.06 2.52 -8.68
C PRO A 21 -7.37 2.63 -9.46
N GLY A 22 -7.43 3.55 -10.43
CA GLY A 22 -8.66 3.93 -11.09
C GLY A 22 -9.48 2.69 -11.43
N LYS A 23 -10.60 2.48 -10.74
CA LYS A 23 -11.52 1.35 -10.98
C LYS A 23 -11.83 1.24 -12.48
N LYS A 24 -11.86 2.39 -13.15
CA LYS A 24 -11.93 2.58 -14.60
C LYS A 24 -10.79 1.89 -15.36
N ALA A 25 -9.52 2.04 -14.97
CA ALA A 25 -8.38 1.40 -15.64
C ALA A 25 -8.41 -0.14 -15.56
N LEU A 26 -8.83 -0.71 -14.42
CA LEU A 26 -9.05 -2.17 -14.32
C LEU A 26 -10.19 -2.64 -15.23
N ILE A 27 -11.29 -1.90 -15.27
CA ILE A 27 -12.43 -2.20 -16.14
C ILE A 27 -12.01 -2.09 -17.60
N TYR A 28 -11.30 -1.02 -17.99
CA TYR A 28 -10.81 -0.85 -19.37
C TYR A 28 -9.81 -1.94 -19.76
N GLY A 29 -8.87 -2.30 -18.88
CA GLY A 29 -7.96 -3.42 -19.12
C GLY A 29 -8.70 -4.74 -19.30
N PHE A 30 -9.71 -5.03 -18.46
CA PHE A 30 -10.55 -6.22 -18.59
C PHE A 30 -11.39 -6.21 -19.89
N SER A 31 -12.02 -5.08 -20.20
CA SER A 31 -12.81 -4.92 -21.43
C SER A 31 -11.95 -5.08 -22.69
N ALA A 32 -10.72 -4.56 -22.69
CA ALA A 32 -9.78 -4.73 -23.81
C ALA A 32 -9.37 -6.21 -24.00
N ILE A 33 -9.14 -6.95 -22.91
CA ILE A 33 -8.87 -8.39 -22.96
C ILE A 33 -10.09 -9.14 -23.53
N ALA A 34 -11.29 -8.86 -23.02
CA ALA A 34 -12.51 -9.49 -23.49
C ALA A 34 -12.76 -9.22 -24.99
N LEU A 35 -12.62 -7.97 -25.43
CA LEU A 35 -12.77 -7.58 -26.84
C LEU A 35 -11.71 -8.23 -27.73
N GLY A 36 -10.46 -8.28 -27.28
CA GLY A 36 -9.38 -8.93 -28.03
C GLY A 36 -9.58 -10.45 -28.17
N VAL A 37 -10.01 -11.12 -27.10
CA VAL A 37 -10.30 -12.57 -27.12
C VAL A 37 -11.49 -12.87 -28.03
N PHE A 38 -12.58 -12.10 -27.92
CA PHE A 38 -13.73 -12.23 -28.84
C PHE A 38 -13.34 -11.95 -30.29
N GLY A 39 -12.49 -10.94 -30.53
CA GLY A 39 -11.97 -10.63 -31.86
C GLY A 39 -11.15 -11.78 -32.46
N CYS A 40 -10.25 -12.39 -31.68
CA CYS A 40 -9.48 -13.58 -32.12
C CYS A 40 -10.39 -14.78 -32.44
N LEU A 41 -11.46 -14.98 -31.67
CA LEU A 41 -12.41 -16.09 -31.90
C LEU A 41 -13.28 -15.90 -33.15
N LEU A 42 -13.61 -14.64 -33.48
CA LEU A 42 -14.42 -14.29 -34.64
C LEU A 42 -13.59 -14.09 -35.92
N ALA A 43 -12.27 -13.91 -35.80
CA ALA A 43 -11.39 -13.68 -36.94
C ALA A 43 -11.43 -14.78 -38.03
N PRO A 44 -11.50 -16.08 -37.68
CA PRO A 44 -11.66 -17.15 -38.66
C PRO A 44 -13.03 -17.11 -39.36
N LEU A 45 -14.09 -16.75 -38.63
CA LEU A 45 -15.44 -16.60 -39.19
C LEU A 45 -15.54 -15.39 -40.13
N ALA A 46 -14.74 -14.35 -39.89
CA ALA A 46 -14.68 -13.14 -40.70
C ALA A 46 -13.65 -13.20 -41.85
N ASN A 47 -12.93 -14.33 -42.01
CA ASN A 47 -11.90 -14.54 -43.02
C ASN A 47 -10.80 -13.45 -43.00
N LEU A 48 -10.36 -13.05 -41.81
CA LEU A 48 -9.31 -12.04 -41.64
C LEU A 48 -7.95 -12.59 -42.09
N ASN A 49 -7.12 -11.73 -42.69
CA ASN A 49 -5.72 -12.06 -43.02
C ASN A 49 -4.92 -12.32 -41.73
N ILE A 50 -3.96 -13.24 -41.80
CA ILE A 50 -2.94 -13.56 -40.79
C ILE A 50 -2.34 -12.30 -40.13
N TYR A 51 -2.15 -11.21 -40.88
CA TYR A 51 -1.67 -9.92 -40.35
C TYR A 51 -2.64 -9.28 -39.34
N SER A 52 -3.94 -9.38 -39.59
CA SER A 52 -5.01 -8.87 -38.71
C SER A 52 -5.19 -9.76 -37.47
N GLU A 53 -5.04 -11.07 -37.62
CA GLU A 53 -5.04 -12.02 -36.49
C GLU A 53 -3.85 -11.77 -35.55
N GLY A 54 -2.66 -11.53 -36.10
CA GLY A 54 -1.47 -11.18 -35.32
C GLY A 54 -1.63 -9.89 -34.50
N ASN A 55 -2.28 -8.87 -35.08
CA ASN A 55 -2.57 -7.61 -34.38
C ASN A 55 -3.59 -7.79 -33.24
N LEU A 56 -4.62 -8.64 -33.44
CA LEU A 56 -5.58 -8.98 -32.40
C LEU A 56 -4.91 -9.73 -31.23
N PHE A 57 -4.04 -10.69 -31.54
CA PHE A 57 -3.27 -11.41 -30.53
C PHE A 57 -2.35 -10.48 -29.73
N LEU A 58 -1.61 -9.59 -30.41
CA LEU A 58 -0.75 -8.60 -29.75
C LEU A 58 -1.54 -7.67 -28.81
N ALA A 59 -2.74 -7.24 -29.22
CA ALA A 59 -3.61 -6.42 -28.38
C ALA A 59 -4.06 -7.15 -27.11
N VAL A 60 -4.36 -8.46 -27.19
CA VAL A 60 -4.67 -9.29 -26.02
C VAL A 60 -3.47 -9.38 -25.06
N VAL A 61 -2.27 -9.61 -25.58
CA VAL A 61 -1.04 -9.70 -24.77
C VAL A 61 -0.77 -8.38 -24.03
N ILE A 62 -0.84 -7.24 -24.73
CA ILE A 62 -0.66 -5.92 -24.11
C ILE A 62 -1.75 -5.66 -23.07
N GLY A 63 -3.01 -6.02 -23.36
CA GLY A 63 -4.12 -5.92 -22.42
C GLY A 63 -3.90 -6.72 -21.13
N LEU A 64 -3.41 -7.95 -21.24
CA LEU A 64 -3.08 -8.82 -20.10
C LEU A 64 -1.96 -8.24 -19.24
N VAL A 65 -0.91 -7.68 -19.84
CA VAL A 65 0.19 -7.05 -19.11
C VAL A 65 -0.31 -5.84 -18.33
N ILE A 66 -1.06 -4.94 -18.96
CA ILE A 66 -1.63 -3.75 -18.32
C ILE A 66 -2.57 -4.14 -17.19
N PHE A 67 -3.48 -5.09 -17.44
CA PHE A 67 -4.41 -5.59 -16.43
C PHE A 67 -3.67 -6.21 -15.24
N GLY A 68 -2.65 -7.05 -15.49
CA GLY A 68 -1.85 -7.67 -14.43
C GLY A 68 -1.17 -6.65 -13.52
N ILE A 69 -0.57 -5.61 -14.09
CA ILE A 69 0.07 -4.52 -13.34
C ILE A 69 -0.98 -3.77 -12.51
N CYS A 70 -2.08 -3.33 -13.13
CA CYS A 70 -3.14 -2.61 -12.45
C CYS A 70 -3.82 -3.44 -11.35
N PHE A 71 -4.02 -4.74 -11.59
CA PHE A 71 -4.65 -5.67 -10.65
C PHE A 71 -3.75 -5.95 -9.45
N SER A 72 -2.44 -6.12 -9.67
CA SER A 72 -1.46 -6.25 -8.58
C SER A 72 -1.47 -5.01 -7.68
N SER A 73 -1.43 -3.80 -8.26
CA SER A 73 -1.52 -2.55 -7.51
C SER A 73 -2.86 -2.42 -6.77
N TYR A 74 -3.97 -2.84 -7.38
CA TYR A 74 -5.28 -2.87 -6.74
C TYR A 74 -5.32 -3.76 -5.51
N LEU A 75 -4.79 -4.99 -5.60
CA LEU A 75 -4.73 -5.91 -4.47
C LEU A 75 -3.86 -5.35 -3.33
N LYS A 76 -2.73 -4.72 -3.66
CA LYS A 76 -1.86 -4.07 -2.66
C LYS A 76 -2.62 -2.96 -1.92
N LEU A 77 -3.27 -2.07 -2.65
CA LEU A 77 -4.03 -0.95 -2.08
C LEU A 77 -5.25 -1.43 -1.27
N LYS A 78 -5.95 -2.47 -1.76
CA LYS A 78 -7.04 -3.11 -1.01
C LYS A 78 -6.54 -3.68 0.32
N ARG A 79 -5.40 -4.37 0.33
CA ARG A 79 -4.79 -4.93 1.56
C ARG A 79 -4.38 -3.83 2.54
N LEU A 80 -3.80 -2.74 2.06
CA LEU A 80 -3.46 -1.57 2.90
C LEU A 80 -4.70 -0.92 3.51
N ASN A 81 -5.79 -0.80 2.74
CA ASN A 81 -7.04 -0.27 3.27
C ASN A 81 -7.66 -1.20 4.34
N THR A 82 -7.60 -2.51 4.14
CA THR A 82 -8.01 -3.48 5.18
C THR A 82 -7.14 -3.35 6.43
N ALA A 83 -5.82 -3.21 6.28
CA ALA A 83 -4.91 -2.98 7.40
C ALA A 83 -5.27 -1.68 8.15
N LYS A 84 -5.54 -0.58 7.43
CA LYS A 84 -6.00 0.69 8.01
C LYS A 84 -7.24 0.51 8.86
N ILE A 85 -8.26 -0.16 8.33
CA ILE A 85 -9.51 -0.42 9.06
C ILE A 85 -9.24 -1.26 10.31
N SER A 86 -8.35 -2.26 10.23
CA SER A 86 -7.94 -3.06 11.38
C SER A 86 -7.23 -2.23 12.45
N VAL A 87 -6.35 -1.30 12.06
CA VAL A 87 -5.71 -0.37 13.01
C VAL A 87 -6.77 0.54 13.64
N LEU A 88 -7.65 1.14 12.83
CA LEU A 88 -8.72 2.03 13.31
C LEU A 88 -9.68 1.34 14.29
N ALA A 89 -10.03 0.08 14.04
CA ALA A 89 -10.89 -0.69 14.94
C ALA A 89 -10.24 -0.97 16.30
N ASN A 90 -8.91 -1.04 16.35
CA ASN A 90 -8.14 -1.39 17.54
C ASN A 90 -7.34 -0.20 18.11
N VAL A 91 -7.67 1.05 17.73
CA VAL A 91 -6.93 2.26 18.16
C VAL A 91 -6.76 2.33 19.67
N LYS A 92 -7.80 2.01 20.44
CA LYS A 92 -7.71 2.04 21.91
C LYS A 92 -6.66 1.08 22.46
N GLU A 93 -6.55 -0.12 21.90
CA GLU A 93 -5.54 -1.11 22.30
C GLU A 93 -4.14 -0.65 21.90
N ILE A 94 -4.00 -0.07 20.71
CA ILE A 94 -2.74 0.48 20.22
C ILE A 94 -2.24 1.59 21.12
N GLU A 95 -3.11 2.54 21.45
CA GLU A 95 -2.79 3.68 22.30
C GLU A 95 -2.47 3.22 23.72
N SER A 96 -3.20 2.24 24.27
CA SER A 96 -2.88 1.61 25.55
C SER A 96 -1.48 1.00 25.54
N LYS A 97 -1.19 0.12 24.57
CA LYS A 97 0.10 -0.58 24.51
C LYS A 97 1.27 0.36 24.24
N LEU A 98 1.14 1.27 23.29
CA LEU A 98 2.23 2.19 22.96
C LEU A 98 2.42 3.23 24.06
N PHE A 99 1.38 4.00 24.38
CA PHE A 99 1.55 5.23 25.17
C PHE A 99 1.40 5.02 26.67
N VAL A 100 0.59 4.05 27.11
CA VAL A 100 0.34 3.80 28.54
C VAL A 100 1.29 2.74 29.08
N GLU A 101 1.31 1.56 28.47
CA GLU A 101 2.07 0.41 28.98
C GLU A 101 3.58 0.55 28.73
N ASN A 102 3.98 1.11 27.58
CA ASN A 102 5.39 1.21 27.17
C ASN A 102 5.93 2.65 27.15
N SER A 103 5.11 3.62 27.57
CA SER A 103 5.49 5.04 27.69
C SER A 103 6.14 5.62 26.42
N VAL A 104 5.66 5.18 25.25
CA VAL A 104 6.08 5.75 23.97
C VAL A 104 5.62 7.19 23.88
N LEU A 105 6.47 8.05 23.34
CA LEU A 105 6.21 9.48 23.17
C LEU A 105 5.31 9.71 21.94
N PRO A 106 4.06 10.18 22.10
CA PRO A 106 3.12 10.35 20.98
C PRO A 106 3.67 11.28 19.89
N GLU A 107 4.35 12.36 20.27
CA GLU A 107 4.94 13.36 19.38
C GLU A 107 6.10 12.84 18.52
N THR A 108 6.74 11.74 18.93
CA THR A 108 7.80 11.09 18.14
C THR A 108 7.32 9.80 17.47
N THR A 109 6.01 9.53 17.53
CA THR A 109 5.43 8.35 16.91
C THR A 109 5.06 8.66 15.46
N LEU A 110 5.49 7.80 14.55
CA LEU A 110 5.24 7.91 13.11
C LEU A 110 4.35 6.77 12.61
N ILE A 111 3.56 7.08 11.59
CA ILE A 111 2.83 6.11 10.78
C ILE A 111 3.61 5.89 9.49
N GLY A 112 3.76 4.65 9.07
CA GLY A 112 4.44 4.30 7.83
C GLY A 112 3.92 3.04 7.15
N ILE A 113 4.49 2.75 5.99
CA ILE A 113 4.23 1.55 5.20
C ILE A 113 5.54 0.77 5.03
N THR A 114 5.52 -0.51 5.38
CA THR A 114 6.68 -1.40 5.21
C THR A 114 6.89 -1.78 3.74
N LYS A 115 8.05 -2.35 3.41
CA LYS A 115 8.32 -2.90 2.07
C LYS A 115 7.26 -3.94 1.63
N ASP A 116 6.69 -4.65 2.59
CA ASP A 116 5.72 -5.72 2.37
C ASP A 116 4.26 -5.22 2.29
N ASN A 117 4.07 -3.90 2.16
CA ASN A 117 2.77 -3.23 2.13
C ASN A 117 1.96 -3.48 3.41
N GLN A 118 2.62 -3.38 4.55
CA GLN A 118 1.97 -3.42 5.86
C GLN A 118 1.94 -1.99 6.40
N LEU A 119 0.83 -1.64 7.05
CA LEU A 119 0.76 -0.38 7.78
C LEU A 119 1.47 -0.58 9.11
N PHE A 120 2.33 0.34 9.51
CA PHE A 120 2.96 0.28 10.81
C PHE A 120 2.89 1.62 11.54
N VAL A 121 2.78 1.54 12.86
CA VAL A 121 2.97 2.66 13.78
C VAL A 121 4.27 2.38 14.53
N MET A 122 5.17 3.36 14.62
CA MET A 122 6.45 3.20 15.28
C MET A 122 6.75 4.43 16.11
N GLY A 123 7.12 4.23 17.35
CA GLY A 123 7.55 5.30 18.24
C GLY A 123 8.67 4.84 19.16
N ARG A 124 9.22 5.82 19.87
CA ARG A 124 10.31 5.66 20.83
C ARG A 124 9.83 6.08 22.22
N ASN A 125 10.27 5.40 23.26
CA ASN A 125 10.09 5.84 24.64
C ASN A 125 11.33 6.60 25.15
N GLU A 126 11.28 7.13 26.38
CA GLU A 126 12.39 7.90 26.97
C GLU A 126 13.69 7.09 27.10
N ASP A 127 13.60 5.76 27.24
CA ASP A 127 14.75 4.84 27.33
C ASP A 127 15.38 4.50 25.97
N GLU A 128 15.00 5.20 24.91
CA GLU A 128 15.40 4.92 23.52
C GLU A 128 15.03 3.51 23.01
N ARG A 129 14.02 2.87 23.62
CA ARG A 129 13.45 1.62 23.12
C ARG A 129 12.37 1.94 22.10
N TYR A 130 12.39 1.20 20.99
CA TYR A 130 11.47 1.39 19.89
C TYR A 130 10.37 0.35 19.96
N PHE A 131 9.14 0.78 19.75
CA PHE A 131 7.98 -0.10 19.72
C PHE A 131 7.29 0.07 18.39
N THR A 132 6.82 -1.05 17.85
CA THR A 132 6.09 -1.02 16.60
C THR A 132 4.81 -1.82 16.70
N PHE A 133 3.82 -1.30 15.99
CA PHE A 133 2.59 -1.97 15.72
C PHE A 133 2.51 -2.20 14.22
N ILE A 134 2.44 -3.46 13.79
CA ILE A 134 2.39 -3.84 12.38
C ILE A 134 1.01 -4.44 12.09
N ALA A 135 0.31 -3.83 11.15
CA ALA A 135 -0.97 -4.27 10.67
C ALA A 135 -0.88 -4.70 9.21
N ASN A 136 -1.45 -5.86 8.91
CA ASN A 136 -1.69 -6.29 7.56
C ASN A 136 -3.16 -6.76 7.40
N HIS A 137 -3.48 -7.35 6.26
CA HIS A 137 -4.83 -7.83 5.96
C HIS A 137 -5.28 -9.07 6.76
N LYS A 138 -4.41 -9.68 7.57
CA LYS A 138 -4.66 -10.93 8.32
C LYS A 138 -4.47 -10.78 9.83
N TYR A 139 -3.50 -9.99 10.25
CA TYR A 139 -3.13 -9.88 11.65
C TYR A 139 -2.68 -8.48 12.01
N LEU A 140 -2.65 -8.31 13.32
CA LEU A 140 -2.31 -7.10 14.03
C LEU A 140 -1.30 -7.51 15.10
N HIS A 141 -0.07 -7.01 15.00
CA HIS A 141 1.03 -7.46 15.86
C HIS A 141 1.72 -6.27 16.52
N PHE A 142 1.88 -6.35 17.84
CA PHE A 142 2.66 -5.43 18.63
C PHE A 142 3.97 -6.11 19.03
N SER A 143 5.09 -5.39 18.87
CA SER A 143 6.41 -5.88 19.26
C SER A 143 7.36 -4.73 19.59
N GLU A 144 8.29 -4.98 20.51
CA GLU A 144 9.51 -4.18 20.60
C GLU A 144 10.31 -4.35 19.29
N ALA A 145 10.83 -3.24 18.77
CA ALA A 145 11.53 -3.19 17.49
C ALA A 145 13.03 -2.94 17.72
N TYR A 146 13.86 -3.89 17.31
CA TYR A 146 15.31 -3.70 17.30
C TYR A 146 15.74 -3.08 15.96
N LEU A 147 15.89 -1.76 15.95
CA LEU A 147 16.30 -1.01 14.76
C LEU A 147 17.83 -1.06 14.58
N GLY A 148 18.27 -1.42 13.38
CA GLY A 148 19.67 -1.23 12.97
C GLY A 148 20.01 0.27 12.85
N GLN A 149 21.30 0.61 12.92
CA GLN A 149 21.77 2.00 12.92
C GLN A 149 21.18 2.85 11.78
N LYS A 150 21.19 2.33 10.54
CA LYS A 150 20.60 3.01 9.38
C LYS A 150 19.10 3.29 9.50
N GLN A 151 18.35 2.43 10.20
CA GLN A 151 16.90 2.62 10.41
C GLN A 151 16.63 3.66 11.49
N LYS A 152 17.48 3.70 12.53
CA LYS A 152 17.44 4.74 13.56
C LYS A 152 17.69 6.10 12.92
N GLU A 153 18.77 6.24 12.14
CA GLU A 153 19.09 7.47 11.40
C GLU A 153 17.92 7.90 10.49
N ASP A 154 17.28 6.95 9.80
CA ASP A 154 16.14 7.25 8.93
C ASP A 154 14.93 7.80 9.69
N LEU A 155 14.67 7.26 10.89
CA LEU A 155 13.60 7.73 11.77
C LEU A 155 13.92 9.13 12.29
N GLU A 156 15.13 9.33 12.83
CA GLU A 156 15.56 10.61 13.39
C GLU A 156 15.57 11.73 12.36
N GLN A 157 16.08 11.47 11.15
CA GLN A 157 16.03 12.44 10.04
C GLN A 157 14.58 12.80 9.67
N THR A 158 13.65 11.86 9.77
CA THR A 158 12.23 12.13 9.50
C THR A 158 11.62 12.99 10.62
N LEU A 159 11.91 12.66 11.88
CA LEU A 159 11.45 13.42 13.06
C LEU A 159 12.00 14.85 13.09
N GLN A 160 13.25 15.04 12.69
CA GLN A 160 13.90 16.36 12.61
C GLN A 160 13.44 17.18 11.37
N GLY A 161 12.51 16.66 10.57
CA GLY A 161 12.01 17.31 9.35
C GLY A 161 13.04 17.38 8.21
N GLN A 162 14.20 16.75 8.36
CA GLN A 162 15.25 16.69 7.34
C GLN A 162 14.83 15.75 6.19
N LYS A 163 14.03 14.72 6.48
CA LYS A 163 13.44 13.83 5.49
C LYS A 163 11.93 14.06 5.38
N LYS A 164 11.45 14.25 4.14
CA LYS A 164 10.01 14.47 3.88
C LYS A 164 9.21 13.18 4.05
N PHE A 165 8.00 13.32 4.54
CA PHE A 165 7.01 12.25 4.53
C PHE A 165 6.67 11.80 3.10
N TYR A 166 6.45 10.50 2.96
CA TYR A 166 5.92 9.90 1.77
C TYR A 166 4.45 10.28 1.60
N VAL A 167 4.17 11.13 0.61
CA VAL A 167 2.81 11.49 0.25
C VAL A 167 2.18 10.30 -0.48
N ILE A 168 1.13 9.73 0.08
CA ILE A 168 0.27 8.75 -0.61
C ILE A 168 -0.60 9.54 -1.60
N LYS A 169 0.00 10.05 -2.68
CA LYS A 169 -0.70 10.55 -3.85
C LYS A 169 -0.30 9.69 -5.04
N GLU A 170 -0.92 8.52 -5.15
CA GLU A 170 -1.03 7.87 -6.46
C GLU A 170 -2.27 8.45 -7.14
N SER A 171 -2.09 9.63 -7.75
CA SER A 171 -2.96 10.07 -8.83
C SER A 171 -2.39 9.52 -10.14
N LEU A 172 -3.09 8.53 -10.69
CA LEU A 172 -3.21 8.34 -12.13
C LEU A 172 -4.65 8.71 -12.50
#